data_AF-A0A7C6Y4D2-F1
#
_entry.id   AF-A0A7C6Y4D2-F1
#
_cell.length_a   1.000
_cell.length_b   1.000
_cell.length_c   1.000
_cell.angle_alpha   90.00
_cell.angle_beta   90.00
_cell.angle_gamma   90.00
#
_symmetry.space_group_name_H-M   'P 1'
#
loop_
_entity.id
_entity.type
_entity.pdbx_description
1 polymer ?
#
loop_
_entity_poly.entity_id
_entity_poly.type
_entity_poly.pdbx_seq_one_letter_code
_entity_poly.pdbx_strand_id
1 'polypeptide(L)'
;MSTKEPRIKISQDRTRICKYCIGDRVIVSFRKYGVKKFEAEVTEVCENMHGLEGVWISVLPLKALDPTDQTAQMYVDQKIGIMVPLKDVRDLLN
;
A
#
# COMPACT_ATOMS: atom_id res chain seq x y z
N MET A 1 14.78 25.91 -9.51
CA MET A 1 13.37 25.98 -9.07
C MET A 1 12.73 24.65 -9.39
N SER A 2 12.49 23.80 -8.39
CA SER A 2 11.98 22.42 -8.60
C SER A 2 10.45 22.44 -8.61
N THR A 3 9.88 22.08 -9.75
CA THR A 3 8.44 21.96 -9.99
C THR A 3 7.91 20.76 -9.21
N LYS A 4 7.42 20.99 -7.99
CA LYS A 4 6.68 19.99 -7.23
C LYS A 4 5.37 19.73 -7.96
N GLU A 5 5.23 18.54 -8.54
CA GLU A 5 3.99 18.04 -9.10
C GLU A 5 2.85 18.20 -8.08
N PRO A 6 1.63 18.54 -8.54
CA PRO A 6 0.50 18.71 -7.64
C PRO A 6 0.18 17.36 -7.00
N ARG A 7 0.49 17.21 -5.71
CA ARG A 7 -0.05 16.13 -4.87
C ARG A 7 -1.56 16.18 -5.04
N ILE A 8 -2.13 15.13 -5.61
CA ILE A 8 -3.58 14.98 -5.78
C ILE A 8 -4.18 15.09 -4.39
N LYS A 9 -4.76 16.24 -4.07
CA LYS A 9 -5.57 16.44 -2.87
C LYS A 9 -6.87 15.69 -3.10
N ILE A 10 -6.90 14.42 -2.67
CA ILE A 10 -8.14 13.68 -2.50
C ILE A 10 -9.04 14.58 -1.63
N SER A 11 -10.24 14.88 -2.11
CA SER A 11 -11.15 15.81 -1.42
C SER A 11 -11.33 15.37 0.03
N GLN A 12 -11.18 16.32 0.96
CA GLN A 12 -11.26 16.04 2.40
C GLN A 12 -12.61 15.41 2.80
N ASP A 13 -13.67 15.56 2.01
CA ASP A 13 -14.95 14.89 2.28
C ASP A 13 -14.90 13.35 2.14
N ARG A 14 -13.97 12.79 1.37
CA ARG A 14 -13.75 11.32 1.31
C ARG A 14 -12.78 10.80 2.38
N THR A 15 -12.14 11.69 3.14
CA THR A 15 -11.05 11.34 4.09
C THR A 15 -11.51 10.78 5.43
N ARG A 16 -12.81 10.54 5.65
CA ARG A 16 -13.27 9.83 6.86
C ARG A 16 -12.98 8.32 6.85
N ILE A 17 -12.69 7.74 5.68
CA ILE A 17 -12.68 6.28 5.49
C ILE A 17 -11.25 5.71 5.44
N CYS A 18 -10.26 6.53 5.05
CA CYS A 18 -8.86 6.14 4.99
C CYS A 18 -7.97 7.34 5.32
N LYS A 19 -6.97 7.15 6.20
CA LYS A 19 -5.97 8.17 6.55
C LYS A 19 -4.77 8.22 5.60
N TYR A 20 -4.59 7.19 4.77
CA TYR A 20 -3.45 7.06 3.86
C TYR A 20 -3.72 7.75 2.53
N CYS A 21 -2.70 8.43 2.01
CA CYS A 21 -2.69 9.11 0.73
C CYS A 21 -1.75 8.41 -0.26
N ILE A 22 -1.96 8.63 -1.55
CA ILE A 22 -1.02 8.20 -2.59
C ILE A 22 0.36 8.82 -2.31
N GLY A 23 1.41 8.00 -2.40
CA GLY A 23 2.78 8.36 -2.07
C GLY A 23 3.16 8.15 -0.60
N ASP A 24 2.21 7.81 0.28
CA ASP A 24 2.55 7.48 1.66
C ASP A 24 3.32 6.16 1.73
N ARG A 25 4.33 6.11 2.61
CA ARG A 25 5.03 4.87 2.94
C ARG A 25 4.38 4.19 4.12
N VAL A 26 4.09 2.91 3.95
CA VAL A 26 3.36 2.10 4.92
C VAL A 26 3.99 0.72 5.07
N ILE A 27 3.67 0.05 6.17
CA ILE A 27 3.90 -1.38 6.31
C ILE A 27 2.62 -2.12 5.93
N VAL A 28 2.72 -3.10 5.04
CA VAL A 28 1.57 -3.93 4.66
C VAL A 28 1.80 -5.41 4.95
N SER A 29 0.73 -6.13 5.30
CA SER A 29 0.72 -7.58 5.45
C SER A 29 -0.12 -8.23 4.34
N PHE A 30 0.52 -8.91 3.40
CA PHE A 30 -0.13 -9.60 2.28
C PHE A 30 -0.20 -11.10 2.53
N ARG A 31 -1.40 -11.69 2.51
CA ARG A 31 -1.63 -13.08 2.98
C ARG A 31 -1.70 -14.12 1.86
N LYS A 32 -1.45 -13.76 0.61
CA LYS A 32 -1.48 -14.71 -0.51
C LYS A 32 -0.24 -15.59 -0.48
N TYR A 33 -0.43 -16.92 -0.51
CA TYR A 33 0.64 -17.92 -0.44
C TYR A 33 1.49 -17.82 0.84
N GLY A 34 0.87 -17.51 1.98
CA GLY A 34 1.53 -17.21 3.25
C GLY A 34 1.56 -15.71 3.56
N VAL A 35 1.99 -15.35 4.77
CA VAL A 35 2.02 -13.95 5.23
C VAL A 35 3.35 -13.32 4.85
N LYS A 36 3.30 -12.35 3.93
CA LYS A 36 4.43 -11.52 3.49
C LYS A 36 4.27 -10.13 4.03
N LYS A 37 5.36 -9.50 4.46
CA LYS A 37 5.33 -8.12 4.96
C LYS A 37 6.28 -7.24 4.18
N PHE A 38 5.83 -6.04 3.86
CA PHE A 38 6.57 -5.09 3.04
C PHE A 38 6.55 -3.70 3.66
N GLU A 39 7.65 -2.96 3.53
CA GLU A 39 7.56 -1.51 3.37
C GLU A 39 7.14 -1.25 1.92
N ALA A 40 6.10 -0.44 1.74
CA ALA A 40 5.49 -0.20 0.44
C ALA A 40 5.01 1.25 0.31
N GLU A 41 4.90 1.72 -0.93
CA GLU A 41 4.33 3.04 -1.25
C GLU A 41 2.89 2.88 -1.73
N VAL A 42 1.97 3.70 -1.19
CA VAL A 42 0.57 3.71 -1.63
C VAL A 42 0.46 4.26 -3.04
N THR A 43 -0.13 3.48 -3.93
CA THR A 43 -0.34 3.87 -5.33
C THR A 43 -1.80 4.18 -5.63
N GLU A 44 -2.75 3.60 -4.88
CA GLU A 44 -4.19 3.80 -5.06
C GLU A 44 -4.97 3.53 -3.77
N VAL A 45 -6.10 4.22 -3.59
CA VAL A 45 -7.07 3.99 -2.51
C VAL A 45 -8.45 3.82 -3.12
N CYS A 46 -9.06 2.65 -2.91
CA CYS A 46 -10.32 2.25 -3.55
C CYS A 46 -11.34 1.78 -2.50
N GLU A 47 -12.62 1.82 -2.85
CA GLU A 47 -13.72 1.27 -2.06
C GLU A 47 -14.40 0.14 -2.83
N ASN A 48 -14.86 -0.90 -2.13
CA ASN A 48 -15.72 -1.97 -2.66
C ASN A 48 -15.19 -2.66 -3.93
N MET A 49 -13.99 -3.23 -3.86
CA MET A 49 -13.33 -3.90 -4.99
C MET A 49 -13.81 -5.34 -5.18
N HIS A 50 -14.14 -5.73 -6.42
CA HIS A 50 -14.50 -7.12 -6.80
C HIS A 50 -15.56 -7.80 -5.92
N GLY A 51 -16.56 -7.04 -5.46
CA GLY A 51 -17.63 -7.56 -4.58
C GLY A 51 -17.21 -7.73 -3.12
N LEU A 52 -16.03 -7.24 -2.73
CA LEU A 52 -15.57 -7.21 -1.34
C LEU A 52 -15.71 -5.80 -0.76
N GLU A 53 -16.63 -5.66 0.19
CA GLU A 53 -16.89 -4.39 0.85
C GLU A 53 -15.69 -3.86 1.64
N GLY A 54 -15.58 -2.53 1.72
CA GLY A 54 -14.59 -1.82 2.53
C GLY A 54 -13.50 -1.11 1.71
N VAL A 55 -12.52 -0.56 2.42
CA VAL A 55 -11.40 0.17 1.82
C VAL A 55 -10.25 -0.77 1.49
N TRP A 56 -9.76 -0.63 0.26
CA TRP A 56 -8.64 -1.36 -0.30
C TRP A 56 -7.53 -0.38 -0.69
N ILE A 57 -6.30 -0.75 -0.36
CA ILE A 57 -5.11 0.05 -0.62
C ILE A 57 -4.25 -0.73 -1.61
N SER A 58 -4.03 -0.14 -2.78
CA SER A 58 -3.02 -0.61 -3.72
C SER A 58 -1.68 -0.02 -3.32
N VAL A 59 -0.65 -0.86 -3.25
CA VAL A 59 0.71 -0.44 -2.90
C VAL A 59 1.73 -1.08 -3.83
N LEU A 60 2.85 -0.39 -4.01
CA LEU A 60 4.04 -0.93 -4.64
C LEU A 60 5.06 -1.33 -3.55
N PRO A 61 5.41 -2.62 -3.42
CA PRO A 61 6.45 -3.05 -2.49
C PRO A 61 7.80 -2.38 -2.78
N LEU A 62 8.40 -1.80 -1.74
CA LEU A 62 9.74 -1.19 -1.81
C LEU A 62 10.80 -2.07 -1.17
N LYS A 63 10.44 -2.80 -0.11
CA LYS A 63 11.34 -3.65 0.65
C LYS A 63 10.58 -4.76 1.37
N ALA A 64 11.08 -6.00 1.30
CA ALA A 64 10.61 -7.10 2.13
C ALA A 64 11.12 -6.93 3.56
N LEU A 65 10.25 -7.08 4.57
CA LEU A 65 10.66 -6.99 5.98
C LEU A 65 11.37 -8.26 6.46
N ASP A 66 11.09 -9.40 5.83
CA ASP A 66 11.84 -10.63 6.00
C ASP A 66 12.72 -10.86 4.76
N PRO A 67 14.05 -10.71 4.86
CA PRO A 67 14.95 -10.87 3.73
C PRO A 67 15.10 -12.34 3.29
N THR A 68 14.59 -13.30 4.07
CA THR A 68 14.62 -14.73 3.71
C THR A 68 13.41 -15.18 2.91
N ASP A 69 12.35 -14.36 2.87
CA ASP A 69 11.16 -14.64 2.05
C ASP A 69 11.44 -14.32 0.58
N GLN A 70 11.85 -15.34 -0.17
CA GLN A 70 12.14 -15.24 -1.60
C GLN A 70 10.94 -14.76 -2.42
N THR A 71 9.72 -15.09 -1.99
CA THR A 71 8.53 -14.64 -2.72
C THR A 71 8.29 -13.16 -2.45
N ALA A 72 8.47 -12.68 -1.21
CA ALA A 72 8.43 -11.25 -0.93
C ALA A 72 9.50 -10.50 -1.72
N GLN A 73 10.73 -11.02 -1.78
CA GLN A 73 11.80 -10.41 -2.56
C GLN A 73 11.45 -10.30 -4.05
N MET A 74 10.87 -11.36 -4.62
CA MET A 74 10.39 -11.36 -6.01
C MET A 74 9.39 -10.24 -6.29
N TYR A 75 8.45 -9.96 -5.37
CA TYR A 75 7.46 -8.88 -5.55
C TYR A 75 8.12 -7.51 -5.58
N VAL A 76 9.16 -7.29 -4.77
CA VAL A 76 9.95 -6.06 -4.77
C VAL A 76 10.74 -5.93 -6.07
N ASP A 77 11.51 -6.96 -6.43
CA ASP A 77 12.42 -6.92 -7.59
C ASP A 77 11.66 -6.75 -8.91
N GLN A 78 10.51 -7.42 -9.04
CA GLN A 78 9.67 -7.36 -10.24
C GLN A 78 8.64 -6.22 -10.20
N LYS A 79 8.64 -5.39 -9.14
CA LYS A 79 7.70 -4.26 -8.98
C LYS A 79 6.23 -4.69 -9.10
N ILE A 80 5.88 -5.83 -8.51
CA ILE A 80 4.53 -6.38 -8.55
C ILE A 80 3.68 -5.61 -7.52
N GLY A 81 2.73 -4.82 -8.01
CA GLY A 81 1.74 -4.14 -7.18
C GLY A 81 0.85 -5.14 -6.43
N ILE A 82 0.50 -4.79 -5.19
CA ILE A 82 -0.38 -5.60 -4.35
C ILE A 82 -1.53 -4.76 -3.82
N MET A 83 -2.69 -5.40 -3.71
CA MET A 83 -3.88 -4.78 -3.14
C MET A 83 -4.22 -5.50 -1.83
N VAL A 84 -4.37 -4.71 -0.77
CA VAL A 84 -4.65 -5.20 0.58
C VAL A 84 -5.81 -4.42 1.20
N PRO A 85 -6.62 -5.05 2.09
CA PRO A 85 -7.63 -4.31 2.82
C PRO A 85 -6.97 -3.38 3.84
N LEU A 86 -7.62 -2.25 4.16
CA LEU A 86 -7.09 -1.24 5.09
C LEU A 86 -6.60 -1.82 6.43
N LYS A 87 -7.26 -2.86 6.95
CA LYS A 87 -6.90 -3.54 8.20
C LYS A 87 -5.49 -4.16 8.22
N ASP A 88 -4.93 -4.46 7.04
CA ASP A 88 -3.61 -5.07 6.87
C ASP A 88 -2.52 -4.02 6.58
N VAL A 89 -2.86 -2.72 6.66
CA VAL A 89 -1.94 -1.58 6.50
C VAL A 89 -1.63 -0.98 7.88
N ARG A 90 -0.37 -0.62 8.10
CA ARG A 90 0.16 0.01 9.32
C ARG A 90 1.06 1.17 8.96
N ASP A 91 1.18 2.12 9.88
CA ASP A 91 2.11 3.24 9.74
C ASP A 91 3.55 2.73 9.78
N LEU A 92 4.44 3.38 9.03
CA LEU A 92 5.86 3.28 9.29
C LEU A 92 6.10 3.93 10.65
N LEU A 93 6.44 3.14 11.68
CA LEU A 93 6.91 3.72 12.94
C LEU A 93 8.25 4.40 12.64
N ASN A 94 8.28 5.73 12.74
CA ASN A 94 9.51 6.51 12.75
C ASN A 94 10.35 6.18 13.99
#